data_AF-Q8KAV3-F1
#
_entry.id   AF-Q8KAV3-F1
#
_cell.length_a   1.000
_cell.length_b   1.000
_cell.length_c   1.000
_cell.angle_alpha   90.00
_cell.angle_beta   90.00
_cell.angle_gamma   90.00
#
_symmetry.space_group_name_H-M   'P 1'
#
loop_
_entity.id
_entity.type
_entity.pdbx_description
1 polymer ?
#
loop_
_entity_poly.entity_id
_entity_poly.type
_entity_poly.pdbx_seq_one_letter_code
_entity_poly.pdbx_strand_id
1 'polypeptide(L)'
;MITASPKASWNITALIEFFSVVTAKLKTMKGMSTRIIVPLFLLLPALLGACGGHKKEQTPSSSTTATAPAIAAKVATVTESADAAGRKILLVPTSSVFRKAGTDQVFVVRPDSIVTLRWVSTGHTQGASTIVLSGLDKGETVVESPSADLREGARISTDTHTEDRAKEAQHQ
;
A
#
# COMPACT_ATOMS: atom_id res chain seq x y z
N MET A 1 -0.84 -39.26 5.88
CA MET A 1 -2.00 -38.54 6.44
C MET A 1 -1.87 -37.08 6.06
N ILE A 2 -2.79 -36.57 5.25
CA ILE A 2 -2.75 -35.22 4.66
C ILE A 2 -3.48 -34.28 5.61
N THR A 3 -2.79 -33.30 6.18
CA THR A 3 -3.43 -32.24 6.99
C THR A 3 -3.90 -31.13 6.05
N ALA A 4 -5.21 -30.99 5.92
CA ALA A 4 -5.84 -29.91 5.18
C ALA A 4 -5.69 -28.58 5.93
N SER A 5 -5.21 -27.55 5.24
CA SER A 5 -5.11 -26.18 5.76
C SER A 5 -6.49 -25.49 5.71
N PRO A 6 -6.89 -24.70 6.74
CA PRO A 6 -8.22 -24.12 6.82
C PRO A 6 -8.39 -22.93 5.88
N LYS A 7 -9.40 -23.01 5.01
CA LYS A 7 -9.86 -21.90 4.17
C LYS A 7 -10.49 -20.83 5.06
N ALA A 8 -9.89 -19.64 5.09
CA ALA A 8 -10.44 -18.47 5.76
C ALA A 8 -11.78 -18.07 5.10
N SER A 9 -12.90 -18.47 5.72
CA SER A 9 -14.23 -17.98 5.38
C SER A 9 -14.42 -16.62 6.04
N TRP A 10 -14.38 -15.54 5.26
CA TRP A 10 -14.72 -14.21 5.77
C TRP A 10 -16.23 -14.09 5.99
N ASN A 11 -16.56 -13.91 7.26
CA ASN A 11 -17.89 -13.76 7.80
C ASN A 11 -18.44 -12.37 7.41
N ILE A 12 -19.49 -12.35 6.59
CA ILE A 12 -20.16 -11.15 6.03
C ILE A 12 -20.66 -10.18 7.14
N THR A 13 -20.78 -10.68 8.37
CA THR A 13 -21.23 -9.91 9.54
C THR A 13 -20.29 -8.76 9.94
N ALA A 14 -19.01 -8.80 9.56
CA ALA A 14 -18.05 -7.74 9.89
C ALA A 14 -18.28 -6.42 9.12
N LEU A 15 -19.06 -6.45 8.03
CA LEU A 15 -19.24 -5.29 7.16
C LEU A 15 -20.24 -4.26 7.72
N ILE A 16 -21.13 -4.66 8.63
CA ILE A 16 -22.22 -3.81 9.13
C ILE A 16 -21.74 -2.88 10.25
N GLU A 17 -20.78 -3.32 11.08
CA GLU A 17 -20.23 -2.51 12.18
C GLU A 17 -19.34 -1.34 11.70
N PHE A 18 -18.81 -1.41 10.48
CA PHE A 18 -17.98 -0.33 9.92
C PHE A 18 -18.80 0.93 9.60
N PHE A 19 -20.09 0.78 9.32
CA PHE A 19 -20.94 1.90 8.89
C PHE A 19 -21.33 2.82 10.07
N SER A 20 -21.34 2.32 11.30
CA SER A 20 -21.67 3.13 12.49
C SER A 20 -20.55 4.09 12.89
N VAL A 21 -19.29 3.77 12.62
CA VAL A 21 -18.13 4.63 12.99
C VAL A 21 -18.07 5.90 12.14
N VAL A 22 -18.53 5.86 10.88
CA VAL A 22 -18.43 6.99 9.94
C VAL A 22 -19.38 8.14 10.28
N THR A 23 -20.50 7.91 10.96
CA THR A 23 -21.42 8.99 11.34
C THR A 23 -20.98 9.80 12.56
N ALA A 24 -19.98 9.35 13.33
CA ALA A 24 -19.61 9.97 14.61
C ALA A 24 -18.63 11.16 14.48
N LYS A 25 -17.92 11.32 13.36
CA LYS A 25 -16.85 12.33 13.19
C LYS A 25 -17.30 13.69 12.63
N LEU A 26 -18.58 13.87 12.27
CA LEU A 26 -19.07 15.16 11.75
C LEU A 26 -19.51 16.15 12.83
N LYS A 27 -19.55 15.74 14.10
CA LYS A 27 -20.05 16.53 15.24
C LYS A 27 -18.92 17.16 16.09
N THR A 28 -17.89 17.74 15.48
CA THR A 28 -16.84 18.40 16.28
C THR A 28 -16.12 19.57 15.60
N MET A 29 -16.72 20.21 14.60
CA MET A 29 -16.29 21.54 14.16
C MET A 29 -17.27 22.60 14.68
N LYS A 30 -17.04 23.00 15.94
CA LYS A 30 -17.66 24.16 16.58
C LYS A 30 -17.01 25.41 15.98
N GLY A 31 -17.71 26.13 15.11
CA GLY A 31 -17.35 27.52 14.79
C GLY A 31 -17.31 27.95 13.32
N MET A 32 -17.82 27.17 12.36
CA MET A 32 -17.97 27.64 10.98
C MET A 32 -19.42 28.04 10.70
N SER A 33 -19.62 29.31 10.35
CA SER A 33 -20.94 29.94 10.14
C SER A 33 -21.81 29.12 9.17
N THR A 34 -22.92 28.58 9.68
CA THR A 34 -23.92 27.78 8.95
C THR A 34 -24.49 28.50 7.72
N ARG A 35 -24.29 29.81 7.61
CA ARG A 35 -24.74 30.64 6.48
C ARG A 35 -23.90 30.49 5.21
N ILE A 36 -22.69 29.93 5.31
CA ILE A 36 -21.75 29.81 4.18
C ILE A 36 -21.79 28.42 3.51
N ILE A 37 -22.20 27.40 4.26
CA ILE A 37 -22.16 25.98 3.80
C ILE A 37 -23.29 25.66 2.82
N VAL A 38 -24.47 26.29 2.98
CA VAL A 38 -25.66 26.00 2.17
C VAL A 38 -25.54 26.47 0.70
N PRO A 39 -25.05 27.68 0.37
CA PRO A 39 -24.95 28.09 -1.04
C PRO A 39 -23.81 27.41 -1.81
N LEU A 40 -22.76 26.92 -1.13
CA LEU A 40 -21.62 26.26 -1.79
C LEU A 40 -21.95 24.84 -2.26
N PHE A 41 -22.84 24.14 -1.56
CA PHE A 41 -23.26 22.77 -1.91
C PHE A 41 -24.36 22.73 -2.99
N LEU A 42 -25.10 23.83 -3.19
CA LEU A 42 -26.21 23.93 -4.14
C LEU A 42 -25.79 24.40 -5.55
N LEU A 43 -24.56 24.89 -5.72
CA LEU A 43 -24.02 25.38 -7.00
C LEU A 43 -22.98 24.47 -7.66
N LEU A 44 -22.54 23.40 -6.97
CA LEU A 44 -21.54 22.46 -7.49
C LEU A 44 -22.03 21.47 -8.58
N PRO A 45 -23.33 21.15 -8.77
CA PRO A 45 -23.72 20.20 -9.83
C PRO A 45 -23.62 20.77 -11.25
N ALA A 46 -23.41 22.08 -11.43
CA ALA A 46 -23.53 22.74 -12.74
C ALA A 46 -22.26 22.71 -13.61
N LEU A 47 -21.16 22.08 -13.17
CA LEU A 47 -19.89 22.01 -13.92
C LEU A 47 -19.55 20.62 -14.49
N LEU A 48 -20.41 19.61 -14.36
CA LEU A 48 -20.24 18.30 -15.02
C LEU A 48 -20.84 18.22 -16.43
N GLY A 49 -21.09 19.36 -17.07
CA GLY A 49 -21.51 19.45 -18.47
C GLY A 49 -20.33 19.77 -19.40
N ALA A 50 -19.37 18.86 -19.57
CA ALA A 50 -18.39 18.94 -20.65
C ALA A 50 -17.86 17.54 -21.03
N CYS A 51 -18.66 16.81 -21.81
CA CYS A 51 -18.14 15.77 -22.69
C CYS A 51 -17.29 16.44 -23.78
N GLY A 52 -15.97 16.25 -23.73
CA GLY A 52 -15.02 16.64 -24.77
C GLY A 52 -13.93 15.58 -24.85
N GLY A 53 -13.97 14.79 -25.91
CA GLY A 53 -13.18 13.56 -26.03
C GLY A 53 -11.68 13.77 -26.20
N HIS A 54 -10.92 12.83 -25.68
CA HIS A 54 -9.72 12.34 -26.34
C HIS A 54 -9.64 10.82 -26.19
N LYS A 55 -10.10 10.13 -27.25
CA LYS A 55 -9.61 8.81 -27.60
C LYS A 55 -8.09 8.92 -27.76
N LYS A 56 -7.33 8.36 -26.83
CA LYS A 56 -6.05 7.74 -27.20
C LYS A 56 -6.33 6.26 -27.32
N GLU A 57 -6.46 5.86 -28.57
CA GLU A 57 -6.43 4.48 -29.04
C GLU A 57 -5.13 3.84 -28.52
N GLN A 58 -5.19 3.14 -27.38
CA GLN A 58 -4.29 2.01 -27.19
C GLN A 58 -5.06 0.81 -27.68
N THR A 59 -4.93 0.59 -28.98
CA THR A 59 -5.25 -0.66 -29.64
C THR A 59 -4.73 -1.80 -28.75
N PRO A 60 -5.61 -2.61 -28.15
CA PRO A 60 -5.19 -3.86 -27.56
C PRO A 60 -4.95 -4.79 -28.74
N SER A 61 -3.76 -4.71 -29.33
CA SER A 61 -3.24 -5.82 -30.12
C SER A 61 -3.05 -6.97 -29.17
N SER A 62 -4.08 -7.80 -29.14
CA SER A 62 -4.11 -9.15 -28.66
C SER A 62 -2.91 -9.96 -29.14
N SER A 63 -2.64 -11.00 -28.35
CA SER A 63 -1.71 -12.12 -28.55
C SER A 63 -0.23 -11.81 -28.37
N THR A 64 0.29 -12.14 -27.19
CA THR A 64 1.05 -13.38 -27.02
C THR A 64 1.05 -13.75 -25.55
N THR A 65 0.89 -15.03 -25.27
CA THR A 65 1.36 -15.71 -24.06
C THR A 65 2.82 -15.31 -23.81
N ALA A 66 3.03 -14.14 -23.22
CA ALA A 66 4.33 -13.61 -22.90
C ALA A 66 4.42 -13.62 -21.40
N THR A 67 5.16 -14.60 -20.89
CA THR A 67 5.87 -14.51 -19.62
C THR A 67 6.64 -13.19 -19.65
N ALA A 68 6.00 -12.09 -19.26
CA ALA A 68 6.70 -10.86 -18.99
C ALA A 68 7.72 -11.21 -17.90
N PRO A 69 9.01 -10.88 -18.09
CA PRO A 69 10.02 -11.17 -17.08
C PRO A 69 9.62 -10.41 -15.82
N ALA A 70 9.05 -11.12 -14.86
CA ALA A 70 8.77 -10.57 -13.56
C ALA A 70 10.11 -10.26 -12.92
N ILE A 71 10.29 -9.01 -12.51
CA ILE A 71 11.55 -8.59 -11.87
C ILE A 71 11.59 -9.28 -10.51
N ALA A 72 12.66 -10.05 -10.27
CA ALA A 72 12.90 -10.65 -8.96
C ALA A 72 13.15 -9.53 -7.95
N ALA A 73 12.35 -9.51 -6.89
CA ALA A 73 12.44 -8.49 -5.86
C ALA A 73 12.40 -9.14 -4.47
N LYS A 74 13.32 -8.70 -3.61
CA LYS A 74 13.26 -9.03 -2.18
C LYS A 74 12.19 -8.15 -1.53
N VAL A 75 11.37 -8.72 -0.67
CA VAL A 75 10.28 -7.98 -0.02
C VAL A 75 10.35 -8.13 1.48
N ALA A 76 9.88 -7.10 2.19
CA ALA A 76 9.77 -7.07 3.64
C ALA A 76 8.38 -6.57 4.06
N THR A 77 7.95 -6.93 5.25
CA THR A 77 6.65 -6.49 5.79
C THR A 77 6.84 -5.26 6.68
N VAL A 78 5.95 -4.29 6.56
CA VAL A 78 5.89 -3.12 7.45
C VAL A 78 5.45 -3.57 8.84
N THR A 79 6.32 -3.39 9.82
CA THR A 79 6.07 -3.78 11.20
C THR A 79 5.66 -2.59 12.05
N GLU A 80 4.76 -2.81 13.01
CA GLU A 80 4.40 -1.78 14.01
C GLU A 80 5.25 -1.98 15.26
N SER A 81 5.80 -0.90 15.80
CA SER A 81 6.54 -0.84 17.05
C SER A 81 6.10 0.36 17.88
N ALA A 82 6.62 0.50 19.10
CA ALA A 82 6.40 1.66 19.96
C ALA A 82 7.72 2.42 20.14
N ASP A 83 7.67 3.76 20.05
CA ASP A 83 8.83 4.61 20.34
C ASP A 83 9.08 4.73 21.86
N ALA A 84 10.15 5.44 22.25
CA ALA A 84 10.49 5.67 23.65
C ALA A 84 9.40 6.43 24.46
N ALA A 85 8.47 7.11 23.77
CA ALA A 85 7.34 7.80 24.38
C ALA A 85 6.05 6.96 24.36
N GLY A 86 6.10 5.69 23.93
CA GLY A 86 4.95 4.79 23.85
C GLY A 86 4.01 5.05 22.67
N ARG A 87 4.41 5.87 21.70
CA ARG A 87 3.62 6.14 20.48
C ARG A 87 3.88 5.05 19.46
N LYS A 88 2.81 4.64 18.76
CA LYS A 88 2.90 3.70 17.65
C LYS A 88 3.69 4.30 16.50
N ILE A 89 4.66 3.55 16.02
CA ILE A 89 5.51 3.89 14.87
C ILE A 89 5.57 2.69 13.92
N LEU A 90 5.76 2.95 12.64
CA LEU A 90 5.99 1.90 11.66
C LEU A 90 7.49 1.79 11.37
N LEU A 91 7.96 0.56 11.17
CA LEU A 91 9.34 0.24 10.85
C LEU A 91 9.40 -0.49 9.52
N VAL A 92 10.31 -0.04 8.66
CA VAL A 92 10.68 -0.69 7.40
C VAL A 92 12.19 -0.87 7.34
N PRO A 93 12.73 -1.87 6.61
CA PRO A 93 14.16 -1.94 6.39
C PRO A 93 14.67 -0.65 5.74
N THR A 94 15.80 -0.13 6.22
CA THR A 94 16.39 1.10 5.67
C THR A 94 16.68 0.97 4.17
N SER A 95 17.03 -0.24 3.71
CA SER A 95 17.24 -0.59 2.30
C SER A 95 15.97 -0.49 1.42
N SER A 96 14.78 -0.38 2.00
CA SER A 96 13.52 -0.22 1.25
C SER A 96 13.20 1.24 0.93
N VAL A 97 13.83 2.18 1.64
CA VAL A 97 13.60 3.62 1.48
C VAL A 97 14.67 4.18 0.54
N PHE A 98 14.25 4.94 -0.46
CA PHE A 98 15.15 5.66 -1.35
C PHE A 98 14.71 7.12 -1.50
N ARG A 99 15.70 8.00 -1.65
CA ARG A 99 15.49 9.44 -1.84
C ARG A 99 15.54 9.75 -3.34
N LYS A 100 14.48 10.32 -3.89
CA LYS A 100 14.44 10.79 -5.28
C LYS A 100 13.73 12.14 -5.36
N ALA A 101 14.30 13.07 -6.11
CA ALA A 101 13.79 14.45 -6.21
C ALA A 101 13.52 15.10 -4.83
N GLY A 102 14.40 14.85 -3.85
CA GLY A 102 14.28 15.42 -2.51
C GLY A 102 13.27 14.75 -1.57
N THR A 103 12.51 13.75 -2.04
CA THR A 103 11.47 13.06 -1.25
C THR A 103 11.85 11.62 -0.95
N ASP A 104 11.51 11.14 0.25
CA ASP A 104 11.65 9.73 0.63
C ASP A 104 10.48 8.92 0.04
N GLN A 105 10.82 7.82 -0.60
CA GLN A 105 9.87 7.00 -1.35
C GLN A 105 10.14 5.53 -1.07
N VAL A 106 9.09 4.73 -1.20
CA VAL A 106 9.10 3.27 -1.07
C VAL A 106 8.27 2.64 -2.18
N PHE A 107 8.61 1.42 -2.59
CA PHE A 107 7.75 0.61 -3.44
C PHE A 107 6.95 -0.35 -2.59
N VAL A 108 5.64 -0.31 -2.71
CA VAL A 108 4.69 -1.16 -1.99
C VAL A 108 4.16 -2.21 -2.97
N VAL A 109 4.15 -3.46 -2.55
CA VAL A 109 3.65 -4.58 -3.34
C VAL A 109 2.17 -4.73 -3.08
N ARG A 110 1.37 -4.61 -4.13
CA ARG A 110 -0.07 -4.87 -4.07
C ARG A 110 -0.35 -6.38 -4.15
N PRO A 111 -1.57 -6.82 -3.78
CA PRO A 111 -1.95 -8.24 -3.83
C PRO A 111 -1.90 -8.87 -5.24
N ASP A 112 -1.93 -8.06 -6.30
CA ASP A 112 -1.81 -8.47 -7.70
C ASP A 112 -0.34 -8.63 -8.18
N SER A 113 0.62 -8.55 -7.24
CA SER A 113 2.08 -8.56 -7.47
C SER A 113 2.58 -7.38 -8.31
N ILE A 114 1.83 -6.28 -8.31
CA ILE A 114 2.25 -5.03 -8.95
C ILE A 114 2.77 -4.08 -7.88
N VAL A 115 3.87 -3.38 -8.18
CA VAL A 115 4.42 -2.38 -7.26
C VAL A 115 3.79 -1.01 -7.47
N THR A 116 3.56 -0.31 -6.35
CA THR A 116 3.17 1.09 -6.32
C THR A 116 4.14 1.90 -5.47
N LEU A 117 4.67 2.95 -6.06
CA LEU A 117 5.51 4.00 -5.51
C LEU A 117 4.67 4.87 -4.59
N ARG A 118 5.12 4.97 -3.35
CA ARG A 118 4.46 5.81 -2.34
C ARG A 118 5.46 6.72 -1.67
N TRP A 119 5.05 7.96 -1.49
CA TRP A 119 5.80 8.93 -0.70
C TRP A 119 5.58 8.66 0.78
N VAL A 120 6.66 8.75 1.54
CA VAL A 120 6.63 8.51 2.97
C VAL A 120 7.32 9.64 3.70
N SER A 121 6.88 9.90 4.93
CA SER A 121 7.63 10.71 5.87
C SER A 121 8.41 9.78 6.78
N THR A 122 9.72 9.96 6.85
CA THR A 122 10.61 9.12 7.64
C THR A 122 11.14 9.88 8.86
N GLY A 123 11.43 9.13 9.92
CA GLY A 123 12.11 9.60 11.12
C GLY A 123 13.58 9.16 11.14
N HIS A 124 14.14 9.04 12.34
CA HIS A 124 15.48 8.50 12.50
C HIS A 124 15.52 6.98 12.23
N THR A 125 16.71 6.48 11.94
CA THR A 125 16.97 5.04 11.81
C THR A 125 17.14 4.39 13.17
N GLN A 126 16.57 3.19 13.33
CA GLN A 126 16.72 2.33 14.50
C GLN A 126 17.36 1.00 14.06
N GLY A 127 18.67 0.87 14.26
CA GLY A 127 19.43 -0.29 13.79
C GLY A 127 19.37 -0.43 12.26
N ALA A 128 18.87 -1.58 11.78
CA ALA A 128 18.69 -1.85 10.34
C ALA A 128 17.36 -1.34 9.77
N SER A 129 16.51 -0.71 10.58
CA SER A 129 15.20 -0.22 10.18
C SER A 129 15.12 1.30 10.21
N THR A 130 14.24 1.87 9.41
CA THR A 130 13.88 3.28 9.38
C THR A 130 12.47 3.47 9.92
N ILE A 131 12.27 4.46 10.78
CA ILE A 131 10.95 4.84 11.28
C ILE A 131 10.17 5.52 10.16
N VAL A 132 8.93 5.07 9.92
CA VAL A 132 7.97 5.71 9.03
C VAL A 132 6.90 6.39 9.87
N LEU A 133 6.77 7.70 9.69
CA LEU A 133 5.84 8.56 10.41
C LEU A 133 4.50 8.68 9.68
N SER A 134 4.50 8.56 8.35
CA SER A 134 3.28 8.57 7.53
C SER A 134 3.50 7.97 6.15
N GLY A 135 2.41 7.53 5.51
CA GLY A 135 2.39 7.07 4.12
C GLY A 135 2.40 5.55 3.94
N LEU A 136 2.45 4.79 5.02
CA LEU A 136 2.31 3.33 5.02
C LEU A 136 1.34 2.89 6.13
N ASP A 137 0.81 1.69 5.96
CA ASP A 137 0.00 0.99 6.93
C ASP A 137 0.71 -0.29 7.41
N LYS A 138 0.34 -0.75 8.62
CA LYS A 138 0.87 -1.99 9.18
C LYS A 138 0.52 -3.19 8.28
N GLY A 139 1.48 -4.08 8.09
CA GLY A 139 1.27 -5.34 7.37
C GLY A 139 1.37 -5.22 5.86
N GLU A 140 1.60 -4.01 5.34
CA GLU A 140 1.91 -3.85 3.92
C GLU A 140 3.27 -4.47 3.57
N THR A 141 3.43 -4.84 2.32
CA THR A 141 4.68 -5.41 1.81
C THR A 141 5.43 -4.35 1.02
N VAL A 142 6.70 -4.12 1.35
CA VAL A 142 7.58 -3.18 0.65
C VAL A 142 8.73 -3.91 -0.02
N VAL A 143 9.21 -3.37 -1.13
CA VAL A 143 10.39 -3.90 -1.83
C VAL A 143 11.66 -3.44 -1.11
N GLU A 144 12.49 -4.41 -0.76
CA GLU A 144 13.81 -4.19 -0.19
C GLU A 144 14.85 -4.06 -1.31
N SER A 145 15.73 -3.07 -1.21
CA SER A 145 16.81 -2.81 -2.19
C SER A 145 16.30 -2.78 -3.63
N PRO A 146 15.38 -1.86 -3.98
CA PRO A 146 14.76 -1.83 -5.30
C PRO A 146 15.80 -1.66 -6.40
N SER A 147 15.71 -2.50 -7.44
CA SER A 147 16.58 -2.39 -8.62
C SER A 147 16.42 -1.03 -9.30
N ALA A 148 17.49 -0.51 -9.89
CA ALA A 148 17.48 0.79 -10.57
C ALA A 148 16.47 0.87 -11.72
N ASP A 149 15.98 -0.27 -12.24
CA ASP A 149 14.99 -0.36 -13.31
C ASP A 149 13.54 -0.53 -12.82
N LEU A 150 13.31 -0.68 -11.51
CA LEU A 150 11.98 -0.85 -10.96
C LEU A 150 11.18 0.46 -11.09
N ARG A 151 9.97 0.38 -11.63
CA ARG A 151 9.08 1.52 -11.86
C ARG A 151 7.70 1.24 -11.28
N GLU A 152 6.92 2.29 -11.07
CA GLU A 152 5.47 2.18 -10.80
C GLU A 152 4.80 1.24 -11.80
N GLY A 153 3.91 0.38 -11.31
CA GLY A 153 3.15 -0.53 -12.15
C GLY A 153 3.94 -1.75 -12.64
N ALA A 154 5.22 -1.87 -12.27
CA ALA A 154 6.00 -3.06 -12.62
C ALA A 154 5.46 -4.29 -11.88
N ARG A 155 5.41 -5.41 -12.59
CA ARG A 155 5.11 -6.71 -12.01
C ARG A 155 6.38 -7.33 -11.45
N ILE A 156 6.34 -7.74 -10.20
CA ILE A 156 7.44 -8.44 -9.54
C ILE A 156 7.07 -9.89 -9.27
N SER A 157 8.09 -10.75 -9.24
CA SER A 157 7.99 -12.07 -8.64
C SER A 157 8.75 -12.02 -7.33
N THR A 158 8.08 -12.34 -6.23
CA THR A 158 8.73 -12.50 -4.94
C THR A 158 9.38 -13.87 -4.90
N ASP A 159 10.71 -13.92 -4.89
CA ASP A 159 11.45 -15.15 -4.61
C ASP A 159 11.38 -15.43 -3.10
N THR A 160 10.18 -15.58 -2.56
CA THR A 160 9.97 -16.10 -1.21
C THR A 160 10.14 -17.62 -1.25
N HIS A 161 11.31 -18.08 -1.71
CA HIS A 161 11.77 -19.46 -1.57
C HIS A 161 13.15 -19.45 -0.92
N THR A 162 13.24 -18.91 0.28
CA THR A 162 14.43 -19.14 1.12
C THR A 162 14.05 -19.46 2.56
N GLU A 163 12.87 -19.06 3.04
CA GLU A 163 12.41 -19.43 4.39
C GLU A 163 11.75 -20.83 4.46
N ASP A 164 11.09 -21.30 3.40
CA ASP A 164 10.49 -22.65 3.40
C ASP A 164 11.53 -23.76 3.17
N ARG A 165 12.58 -23.51 2.37
CA ARG A 165 13.61 -24.53 2.09
C ARG A 165 14.52 -24.81 3.29
N ALA A 166 14.62 -23.89 4.26
CA ALA A 166 15.43 -24.06 5.46
C ALA A 166 14.75 -24.93 6.54
N LYS A 167 13.43 -25.15 6.48
CA LYS A 167 12.74 -26.08 7.40
C LYS A 167 12.74 -27.54 6.94
N GLU A 168 12.95 -27.80 5.65
CA GLU A 168 12.97 -29.16 5.11
C GLU A 168 14.36 -29.83 5.19
N ALA A 169 15.42 -29.06 5.42
CA ALA A 169 16.78 -29.59 5.60
C ALA A 169 17.14 -29.98 7.05
N GLN A 170 16.21 -29.87 8.01
CA GLN A 170 16.44 -30.22 9.44
C GLN A 170 15.63 -31.45 9.92
N HIS A 171 15.04 -32.23 9.01
CA HIS A 171 14.30 -33.46 9.34
C HIS A 171 14.87 -34.73 8.70
N GLN A 172 16.16 -34.73 8.32
CA GLN A 172 16.90 -35.94 7.97
C GLN A 172 18.11 -36.13 8.87
#